data_AF-A0AAI9UEX5-F1
#
_entry.id   AF-A0AAI9UEX5-F1
#
_cell.length_a   1.000
_cell.length_b   1.000
_cell.length_c   1.000
_cell.angle_alpha   90.00
_cell.angle_beta   90.00
_cell.angle_gamma   90.00
#
_symmetry.space_group_name_H-M   'P 1'
#
loop_
_entity.id
_entity.type
_entity.pdbx_description
1 polymer ?
#
loop_
_entity_poly.entity_id
_entity_poly.type
_entity_poly.pdbx_seq_one_letter_code
_entity_poly.pdbx_strand_id
1 'polypeptide(L)'
;MASVVTAPAKMPRRHLRSRQASAAVMVPPMTKAQQISDVPSPIDHECDIYAIKSSPQQTNVALEVAGEPDCSPEAGRLRKRKESPCEADGDAEGEAVAIVMAAGSRRNPKRKATETAAASTSAAASSGSKDYLTLLRESLAPLGEDELKEWEGWCEVESEPAFFNAMLREMGVKDVKVQEVFTVDEDYVATLPQPVYGLIFLYQYFSENYEDDAVVDSRDVWFANQTTDNACATVAMTNIIMNSPEVDLGKDLQAFKDSTKTLSTPLRGHALSSNPFIRSVHNSFTRRMDHLNADFVLEIEASESKKKTKRRGPAKKTKKSKKQKIDEESGFHFIAYVPANGSVWELDGLKTRPVCIGPLEEGVHWAELVQPEIQARMLQFEDTALTFNLLALCKSPLGILSGELASTLRSFELLNKRTKSVDGWQNLIAGNDQPLLSTDIERLAGFGISGSDIQQAHVDPAFERKVKKPSTDMGELFNLYDDLVTKQKSLMGEYNAEIGSVNEDDDRVQGRKKDHTPAIHSWVQKLAEHGVLADWAANS
;
A
#
# COMPACT_ATOMS: atom_id res chain seq x y z
N MET A 1 -41.01 -42.93 -33.69
CA MET A 1 -40.19 -42.95 -34.93
C MET A 1 -38.79 -42.54 -34.56
N ALA A 2 -37.76 -43.08 -35.21
CA ALA A 2 -36.36 -42.70 -34.95
C ALA A 2 -35.94 -41.51 -35.83
N SER A 3 -35.03 -40.68 -35.33
CA SER A 3 -34.23 -39.80 -36.19
C SER A 3 -32.83 -39.59 -35.62
N VAL A 4 -31.87 -40.30 -36.22
CA VAL A 4 -30.49 -39.90 -36.56
C VAL A 4 -29.66 -39.14 -35.51
N VAL A 5 -28.67 -39.83 -34.96
CA VAL A 5 -27.48 -39.25 -34.31
C VAL A 5 -26.50 -38.73 -35.39
N THR A 6 -25.89 -37.58 -35.15
CA THR A 6 -24.70 -37.10 -35.89
C THR A 6 -23.48 -37.07 -34.98
N ALA A 7 -22.32 -37.48 -35.51
CA ALA A 7 -21.07 -37.61 -34.75
C ALA A 7 -20.10 -36.43 -35.01
N PRO A 8 -19.27 -36.04 -34.02
CA PRO A 8 -18.31 -34.95 -34.18
C PRO A 8 -17.16 -35.29 -35.15
N ALA A 9 -16.62 -34.26 -35.79
CA ALA A 9 -15.60 -34.39 -36.82
C ALA A 9 -14.21 -34.73 -36.25
N LYS A 10 -13.41 -35.50 -37.01
CA LYS A 10 -12.03 -35.86 -36.64
C LYS A 10 -11.04 -34.75 -36.98
N MET A 11 -10.34 -34.21 -35.98
CA MET A 11 -9.14 -33.38 -36.17
C MET A 11 -8.03 -34.17 -36.90
N PRO A 12 -7.24 -33.53 -37.79
CA PRO A 12 -6.13 -34.19 -38.48
C PRO A 12 -4.91 -34.35 -37.57
N ARG A 13 -4.35 -35.57 -37.50
CA ARG A 13 -3.08 -35.84 -36.79
C ARG A 13 -1.90 -35.12 -37.46
N ARG A 14 -1.32 -34.11 -36.82
CA ARG A 14 0.02 -33.61 -37.18
C ARG A 14 1.09 -34.59 -36.71
N HIS A 15 1.96 -35.03 -37.60
CA HIS A 15 3.11 -35.86 -37.24
C HIS A 15 4.20 -35.03 -36.56
N LEU A 16 4.49 -35.34 -35.30
CA LEU A 16 5.74 -34.93 -34.67
C LEU A 16 6.91 -35.61 -35.39
N ARG A 17 7.79 -34.81 -36.01
CA ARG A 17 9.13 -35.24 -36.41
C ARG A 17 10.08 -34.87 -35.28
N SER A 18 10.58 -35.85 -34.56
CA SER A 18 11.70 -35.63 -33.65
C SER A 18 12.94 -35.19 -34.43
N ARG A 19 13.68 -34.24 -33.86
CA ARG A 19 15.08 -33.99 -34.20
C ARG A 19 15.88 -34.12 -32.92
N GLN A 20 16.62 -35.22 -32.81
CA GLN A 20 17.70 -35.30 -31.84
C GLN A 20 18.77 -34.27 -32.24
N ALA A 21 19.20 -33.46 -31.27
CA ALA A 21 20.39 -32.62 -31.36
C ALA A 21 21.34 -33.05 -30.24
N SER A 22 22.62 -33.18 -30.58
CA SER A 22 23.63 -33.86 -29.75
C SER A 22 23.86 -33.23 -28.38
N ALA A 23 24.20 -34.05 -27.39
CA ALA A 23 24.69 -33.58 -26.11
C ALA A 23 25.97 -32.75 -26.28
N ALA A 24 26.01 -31.58 -25.66
CA ALA A 24 27.23 -30.80 -25.49
C ALA A 24 28.05 -31.35 -24.31
N VAL A 25 29.38 -31.33 -24.41
CA VAL A 25 30.29 -31.89 -23.42
C VAL A 25 30.40 -30.95 -22.21
N MET A 26 30.13 -31.46 -21.01
CA MET A 26 30.49 -30.77 -19.77
C MET A 26 32.02 -30.67 -19.63
N VAL A 27 32.53 -29.45 -19.46
CA VAL A 27 33.91 -29.19 -19.05
C VAL A 27 33.88 -28.58 -17.65
N PRO A 28 34.36 -29.27 -16.60
CA PRO A 28 34.34 -28.74 -15.24
C PRO A 28 35.50 -27.76 -15.00
N PRO A 29 35.27 -26.56 -14.45
CA PRO A 29 36.34 -25.74 -13.89
C PRO A 29 36.93 -26.44 -12.66
N MET A 30 38.26 -26.61 -12.63
CA MET A 30 38.92 -27.41 -11.60
C MET A 30 39.08 -26.67 -10.26
N THR A 31 38.85 -27.39 -9.17
CA THR A 31 39.29 -26.99 -7.83
C THR A 31 40.83 -26.95 -7.75
N LYS A 32 41.38 -25.75 -7.51
CA LYS A 32 42.70 -25.58 -6.89
C LYS A 32 42.67 -24.42 -5.90
N ALA A 33 42.53 -24.75 -4.62
CA ALA A 33 42.86 -23.81 -3.56
C ALA A 33 44.39 -23.62 -3.53
N GLN A 34 44.85 -22.38 -3.48
CA GLN A 34 46.19 -22.05 -3.00
C GLN A 34 46.03 -21.36 -1.65
N GLN A 35 46.56 -21.98 -0.60
CA GLN A 35 46.66 -21.33 0.70
C GLN A 35 47.72 -20.24 0.60
N ILE A 36 47.32 -18.99 0.81
CA ILE A 36 48.21 -17.92 1.23
C ILE A 36 47.73 -17.51 2.61
N SER A 37 48.41 -18.01 3.63
CA SER A 37 48.29 -17.51 4.99
C SER A 37 49.06 -16.20 5.10
N ASP A 38 48.39 -15.14 5.54
CA ASP A 38 48.93 -14.12 6.45
C ASP A 38 47.79 -13.17 6.86
N VAL A 39 47.28 -13.35 8.08
CA VAL A 39 46.26 -12.49 8.69
C VAL A 39 46.86 -11.87 9.96
N PRO A 40 47.18 -10.56 9.96
CA PRO A 40 47.53 -9.84 11.18
C PRO A 40 46.33 -9.78 12.12
N SER A 41 46.56 -10.02 13.42
CA SER A 41 45.52 -9.88 14.44
C SER A 41 45.07 -8.41 14.60
N PRO A 42 43.82 -8.15 15.03
CA PRO A 42 43.39 -6.82 15.43
C PRO A 42 44.25 -6.28 16.57
N ILE A 43 44.48 -4.97 16.59
CA ILE A 43 45.11 -4.26 17.71
C ILE A 43 44.04 -3.42 18.41
N ASP A 44 43.92 -3.61 19.72
CA ASP A 44 42.91 -2.93 20.54
C ASP A 44 43.25 -1.44 20.74
N HIS A 45 42.35 -0.56 20.30
CA HIS A 45 42.35 0.87 20.63
C HIS A 45 40.95 1.36 20.97
N GLU A 46 40.50 1.07 22.19
CA GLU A 46 39.44 1.85 22.84
C GLU A 46 39.93 3.29 23.08
N CYS A 47 39.12 4.29 22.72
CA CYS A 47 39.24 5.66 23.22
C CYS A 47 37.88 6.35 23.24
N ASP A 48 37.44 6.77 24.43
CA ASP A 48 36.18 7.48 24.66
C ASP A 48 36.05 8.79 23.87
N ILE A 49 34.87 9.00 23.25
CA ILE A 49 34.39 10.35 22.89
C ILE A 49 32.93 10.52 23.35
N TYR A 50 32.79 11.26 24.46
CA TYR A 50 31.57 11.86 25.03
C TYR A 50 30.43 10.95 25.53
N ALA A 51 30.63 10.43 26.75
CA ALA A 51 29.55 10.48 27.74
C ALA A 51 29.32 11.94 28.21
N ILE A 52 28.07 12.40 28.25
CA ILE A 52 27.65 13.62 28.97
C ILE A 52 26.58 13.23 30.00
N LYS A 53 26.69 13.80 31.20
CA LYS A 53 25.97 13.36 32.40
C LYS A 53 24.57 13.98 32.50
N SER A 54 23.62 13.20 33.01
CA SER A 54 22.26 13.61 33.37
C SER A 54 22.14 14.01 34.86
N SER A 55 20.92 14.40 35.27
CA SER A 55 20.46 14.67 36.65
C SER A 55 20.86 16.03 37.30
N PRO A 56 20.11 16.54 38.30
CA PRO A 56 18.63 16.47 38.48
C PRO A 56 17.95 17.74 39.07
N GLN A 57 16.63 17.90 38.87
CA GLN A 57 15.63 18.62 39.72
C GLN A 57 14.23 18.35 39.12
N GLN A 58 13.21 17.75 39.76
CA GLN A 58 12.51 17.95 41.05
C GLN A 58 11.38 19.02 41.09
N THR A 59 10.23 18.62 40.52
CA THR A 59 8.86 18.58 41.14
C THR A 59 8.15 19.83 41.71
N ASN A 60 6.84 19.92 41.36
CA ASN A 60 5.73 20.70 41.97
C ASN A 60 5.73 22.22 41.64
N VAL A 61 4.62 22.97 41.62
CA VAL A 61 3.25 22.84 42.21
C VAL A 61 2.14 23.08 41.14
N ALA A 62 0.85 22.99 41.48
CA ALA A 62 -0.30 23.00 40.56
C ALA A 62 -1.35 24.13 40.80
N LEU A 63 -2.34 24.19 39.89
CA LEU A 63 -3.75 24.64 40.04
C LEU A 63 -4.19 26.09 39.65
N GLU A 64 -5.51 26.19 39.33
CA GLU A 64 -6.43 27.36 39.27
C GLU A 64 -6.57 28.25 37.98
N VAL A 65 -7.49 27.83 37.09
CA VAL A 65 -8.82 28.42 36.75
C VAL A 65 -9.06 29.95 36.73
N ALA A 66 -9.92 30.38 35.78
CA ALA A 66 -10.57 31.70 35.56
C ALA A 66 -9.74 32.78 34.82
N GLY A 67 -10.33 33.69 34.03
CA GLY A 67 -11.75 33.85 33.62
C GLY A 67 -11.91 34.94 32.53
N GLU A 68 -13.14 35.14 32.02
CA GLU A 68 -13.46 36.19 31.01
C GLU A 68 -13.39 37.62 31.60
N PRO A 69 -13.39 38.65 30.73
CA PRO A 69 -14.62 39.47 30.69
C PRO A 69 -15.07 39.92 29.28
N ASP A 70 -16.38 39.98 29.09
CA ASP A 70 -17.08 40.72 28.02
C ASP A 70 -17.23 42.22 28.39
N CYS A 71 -17.25 43.11 27.39
CA CYS A 71 -18.14 44.29 27.37
C CYS A 71 -18.13 45.06 26.03
N SER A 72 -19.28 45.09 25.35
CA SER A 72 -19.72 46.20 24.46
C SER A 72 -20.31 47.36 25.34
N PRO A 73 -20.82 48.54 24.84
CA PRO A 73 -21.25 48.87 23.47
C PRO A 73 -21.10 50.35 22.97
N GLU A 74 -21.79 50.66 21.85
CA GLU A 74 -22.48 51.92 21.46
C GLU A 74 -21.89 53.00 20.48
N ALA A 75 -22.66 53.22 19.40
CA ALA A 75 -23.19 54.51 18.89
C ALA A 75 -22.34 55.58 18.13
N GLY A 76 -22.16 55.38 16.81
CA GLY A 76 -22.99 56.09 15.81
C GLY A 76 -22.56 57.41 15.10
N ARG A 77 -23.35 57.75 14.04
CA ARG A 77 -23.52 59.04 13.30
C ARG A 77 -22.64 59.41 12.07
N LEU A 78 -23.12 58.97 10.89
CA LEU A 78 -23.62 59.79 9.76
C LEU A 78 -22.91 61.10 9.30
N ARG A 79 -22.59 61.14 7.98
CA ARG A 79 -22.84 62.25 7.01
C ARG A 79 -22.81 61.65 5.57
N LYS A 80 -23.86 61.75 4.73
CA LYS A 80 -24.34 62.89 3.89
C LYS A 80 -23.34 63.32 2.79
N ARG A 81 -23.70 63.59 1.52
CA ARG A 81 -25.02 63.61 0.81
C ARG A 81 -24.84 63.91 -0.71
N LYS A 82 -25.65 63.31 -1.61
CA LYS A 82 -26.27 64.01 -2.77
C LYS A 82 -27.40 63.16 -3.43
N GLU A 83 -28.25 63.81 -4.23
CA GLU A 83 -29.62 63.39 -4.56
C GLU A 83 -29.95 63.58 -6.05
N SER A 84 -30.67 62.60 -6.64
CA SER A 84 -31.87 62.73 -7.51
C SER A 84 -31.79 63.44 -8.89
N PRO A 85 -32.80 63.35 -9.80
CA PRO A 85 -34.15 62.75 -9.67
C PRO A 85 -34.62 61.77 -10.78
N CYS A 86 -35.92 61.43 -10.70
CA CYS A 86 -36.87 60.60 -11.48
C CYS A 86 -36.87 60.79 -13.03
N GLU A 87 -37.66 60.13 -13.91
CA GLU A 87 -39.02 59.50 -13.95
C GLU A 87 -39.07 58.42 -15.09
N ALA A 88 -40.02 57.49 -15.31
CA ALA A 88 -41.11 56.80 -14.54
C ALA A 88 -41.72 55.62 -15.40
N ASP A 89 -42.65 54.83 -14.83
CA ASP A 89 -43.69 53.91 -15.39
C ASP A 89 -43.37 52.72 -16.35
N GLY A 90 -44.07 51.58 -16.17
CA GLY A 90 -44.25 50.51 -17.16
C GLY A 90 -44.33 49.05 -16.65
N ASP A 91 -45.53 48.46 -16.56
CA ASP A 91 -45.76 47.06 -16.16
C ASP A 91 -45.60 46.03 -17.31
N ALA A 92 -45.10 44.81 -17.01
CA ALA A 92 -45.46 43.54 -17.70
C ALA A 92 -44.91 42.29 -16.97
N GLU A 93 -45.57 41.14 -17.17
CA GLU A 93 -45.24 39.83 -16.57
C GLU A 93 -44.20 39.03 -17.39
N GLY A 94 -43.50 38.06 -16.75
CA GLY A 94 -42.70 37.08 -17.49
C GLY A 94 -41.53 36.45 -16.72
N GLU A 95 -41.79 35.58 -15.74
CA GLU A 95 -40.72 34.91 -14.98
C GLU A 95 -40.07 33.75 -15.78
N ALA A 96 -38.91 34.03 -16.39
CA ALA A 96 -38.06 33.04 -17.04
C ALA A 96 -36.64 33.09 -16.45
N VAL A 97 -36.29 32.10 -15.62
CA VAL A 97 -35.02 32.09 -14.87
C VAL A 97 -33.83 31.75 -15.77
N ALA A 98 -33.23 32.79 -16.37
CA ALA A 98 -31.97 32.68 -17.09
C ALA A 98 -30.79 32.65 -16.11
N ILE A 99 -30.03 31.55 -16.08
CA ILE A 99 -28.83 31.41 -15.23
C ILE A 99 -27.72 32.32 -15.77
N VAL A 100 -27.44 33.41 -15.06
CA VAL A 100 -26.34 34.33 -15.41
C VAL A 100 -24.99 33.70 -15.05
N MET A 101 -24.24 33.32 -16.08
CA MET A 101 -22.83 32.90 -15.95
C MET A 101 -21.99 34.07 -15.43
N ALA A 102 -21.63 34.05 -14.14
CA ALA A 102 -20.74 35.03 -13.55
C ALA A 102 -19.33 34.94 -14.18
N ALA A 103 -18.94 35.97 -14.94
CA ALA A 103 -17.65 36.04 -15.65
C ALA A 103 -16.46 36.31 -14.70
N GLY A 104 -16.22 35.40 -13.76
CA GLY A 104 -15.07 35.44 -12.87
C GLY A 104 -13.76 35.31 -13.66
N SER A 105 -12.93 36.35 -13.62
CA SER A 105 -11.64 36.37 -14.31
C SER A 105 -10.68 35.34 -13.69
N ARG A 106 -10.58 34.15 -14.30
CA ARG A 106 -9.63 33.09 -13.93
C ARG A 106 -8.20 33.57 -14.16
N ARG A 107 -7.60 34.18 -13.13
CA ARG A 107 -6.19 34.60 -13.15
C ARG A 107 -5.30 33.35 -13.14
N ASN A 108 -4.33 33.31 -14.05
CA ASN A 108 -3.50 32.14 -14.33
C ASN A 108 -2.61 31.76 -13.12
N PRO A 109 -2.67 30.50 -12.60
CA PRO A 109 -1.88 30.06 -11.45
C PRO A 109 -0.37 30.33 -11.56
N LYS A 110 0.20 30.28 -12.77
CA LYS A 110 1.62 30.60 -12.99
C LYS A 110 2.01 32.00 -12.50
N ARG A 111 1.09 32.97 -12.45
CA ARG A 111 1.37 34.28 -11.84
C ARG A 111 1.54 34.17 -10.32
N LYS A 112 0.65 33.50 -9.59
CA LYS A 112 0.77 33.33 -8.13
C LYS A 112 2.11 32.67 -7.77
N ALA A 113 2.45 31.55 -8.41
CA ALA A 113 3.73 30.86 -8.16
C ALA A 113 4.95 31.74 -8.47
N THR A 114 4.96 32.46 -9.61
CA THR A 114 6.08 33.34 -9.98
C THR A 114 6.17 34.58 -9.08
N GLU A 115 5.03 35.14 -8.66
CA GLU A 115 4.95 36.28 -7.74
C GLU A 115 5.39 35.87 -6.32
N THR A 116 5.04 34.67 -5.84
CA THR A 116 5.52 34.13 -4.55
C THR A 116 7.00 33.80 -4.58
N ALA A 117 7.52 33.19 -5.66
CA ALA A 117 8.94 32.95 -5.83
C ALA A 117 9.74 34.26 -5.90
N ALA A 118 9.27 35.25 -6.67
CA ALA A 118 9.87 36.58 -6.76
C ALA A 118 9.84 37.35 -5.43
N ALA A 119 8.73 37.25 -4.67
CA ALA A 119 8.63 37.80 -3.33
C ALA A 119 9.63 37.12 -2.36
N SER A 120 9.79 35.79 -2.45
CA SER A 120 10.76 35.05 -1.64
C SER A 120 12.20 35.45 -1.96
N THR A 121 12.57 35.61 -3.24
CA THR A 121 13.91 36.10 -3.62
C THR A 121 14.15 37.57 -3.24
N SER A 122 13.14 38.44 -3.27
CA SER A 122 13.32 39.85 -2.88
C SER A 122 13.31 40.06 -1.36
N ALA A 123 12.59 39.22 -0.60
CA ALA A 123 12.74 39.12 0.86
C ALA A 123 14.12 38.55 1.25
N ALA A 124 14.60 37.51 0.56
CA ALA A 124 15.92 36.94 0.80
C ALA A 124 17.08 37.90 0.44
N ALA A 125 16.84 38.91 -0.40
CA ALA A 125 17.80 39.96 -0.73
C ALA A 125 17.81 41.16 0.25
N SER A 126 16.87 41.21 1.20
CA SER A 126 16.74 42.29 2.20
C SER A 126 16.94 41.84 3.65
N SER A 127 16.76 40.54 3.93
CA SER A 127 17.37 39.91 5.10
C SER A 127 18.85 39.61 4.83
N GLY A 128 19.70 39.64 5.88
CA GLY A 128 21.11 39.29 5.75
C GLY A 128 21.27 37.86 5.22
N SER A 129 22.12 37.68 4.19
CA SER A 129 22.27 36.43 3.41
C SER A 129 22.08 35.17 4.24
N LYS A 130 20.95 34.47 4.05
CA LYS A 130 20.78 33.12 4.59
C LYS A 130 21.96 32.28 4.10
N ASP A 131 22.53 31.50 5.01
CA ASP A 131 23.53 30.50 4.68
C ASP A 131 22.98 29.53 3.62
N TYR A 132 23.81 29.20 2.62
CA TYR A 132 23.44 28.29 1.54
C TYR A 132 23.07 26.89 2.06
N LEU A 133 23.75 26.39 3.11
CA LEU A 133 23.43 25.09 3.69
C LEU A 133 22.08 25.10 4.42
N THR A 134 21.66 26.26 4.94
CA THR A 134 20.34 26.49 5.52
C THR A 134 19.27 26.52 4.43
N LEU A 135 19.49 27.25 3.32
CA LEU A 135 18.57 27.26 2.17
C LEU A 135 18.42 25.87 1.53
N LEU A 136 19.51 25.13 1.38
CA LEU A 136 19.51 23.76 0.87
C LEU A 136 18.74 22.80 1.79
N ARG A 137 18.83 22.98 3.11
CA ARG A 137 18.06 22.20 4.09
C ARG A 137 16.58 22.57 4.08
N GLU A 138 16.24 23.85 3.93
CA GLU A 138 14.86 24.32 3.82
C GLU A 138 14.18 23.77 2.55
N SER A 139 14.89 23.76 1.41
CA SER A 139 14.35 23.24 0.15
C SER A 139 14.18 21.72 0.14
N LEU A 140 15.12 20.97 0.73
CA LEU A 140 15.10 19.50 0.80
C LEU A 140 14.38 18.92 2.03
N ALA A 141 13.72 19.76 2.84
CA ALA A 141 12.86 19.27 3.92
C ALA A 141 11.67 18.43 3.36
N PRO A 142 11.09 17.52 4.15
CA PRO A 142 9.81 16.89 3.82
C PRO A 142 8.71 17.92 3.56
N LEU A 143 7.66 17.52 2.82
CA LEU A 143 6.44 18.32 2.71
C LEU A 143 5.73 18.37 4.07
N GLY A 144 5.04 19.48 4.34
CA GLY A 144 4.04 19.54 5.41
C GLY A 144 2.75 18.80 5.02
N GLU A 145 1.95 18.37 5.99
CA GLU A 145 0.68 17.66 5.75
C GLU A 145 -0.28 18.45 4.85
N ASP A 146 -0.39 19.77 5.07
CA ASP A 146 -1.20 20.66 4.22
C ASP A 146 -0.61 20.79 2.80
N GLU A 147 0.71 20.85 2.65
CA GLU A 147 1.42 20.95 1.36
C GLU A 147 1.20 19.69 0.52
N LEU A 148 1.31 18.52 1.16
CA LEU A 148 1.06 17.19 0.59
C LEU A 148 -0.40 17.00 0.15
N LYS A 149 -1.34 17.61 0.88
CA LYS A 149 -2.78 17.55 0.63
C LYS A 149 -3.24 18.52 -0.46
N GLU A 150 -2.63 19.71 -0.53
CA GLU A 150 -2.86 20.68 -1.62
C GLU A 150 -2.22 20.25 -2.94
N TRP A 151 -1.10 19.51 -2.94
CA TRP A 151 -0.45 19.04 -4.17
C TRP A 151 -1.38 18.11 -4.97
N GLU A 152 -1.51 18.36 -6.28
CA GLU A 152 -2.47 17.67 -7.15
C GLU A 152 -1.92 16.40 -7.84
N GLY A 153 -0.60 16.18 -7.78
CA GLY A 153 0.09 15.10 -8.47
C GLY A 153 0.06 13.73 -7.77
N TRP A 154 0.61 12.74 -8.47
CA TRP A 154 0.80 11.36 -8.01
C TRP A 154 2.25 10.96 -8.28
N CYS A 155 2.97 10.53 -7.24
CA CYS A 155 4.35 10.02 -7.36
C CYS A 155 4.35 8.56 -7.84
N GLU A 156 5.41 8.11 -8.52
CA GLU A 156 5.57 6.68 -8.78
C GLU A 156 5.87 5.93 -7.47
N VAL A 157 5.23 4.76 -7.29
CA VAL A 157 5.33 3.94 -6.08
C VAL A 157 5.96 2.59 -6.41
N GLU A 158 7.03 2.27 -5.69
CA GLU A 158 7.77 1.02 -5.78
C GLU A 158 6.91 -0.19 -5.35
N SER A 159 7.14 -1.35 -5.97
CA SER A 159 6.34 -2.57 -5.79
C SER A 159 6.72 -3.39 -4.54
N GLU A 160 6.85 -2.72 -3.40
CA GLU A 160 7.30 -3.29 -2.12
C GLU A 160 6.08 -3.51 -1.18
N PRO A 161 5.89 -4.69 -0.56
CA PRO A 161 4.78 -4.96 0.35
C PRO A 161 4.58 -3.90 1.44
N ALA A 162 5.68 -3.39 2.01
CA ALA A 162 5.67 -2.37 3.06
C ALA A 162 4.91 -1.08 2.68
N PHE A 163 5.02 -0.62 1.43
CA PHE A 163 4.32 0.59 0.98
C PHE A 163 2.82 0.35 0.80
N PHE A 164 2.41 -0.84 0.35
CA PHE A 164 1.00 -1.22 0.31
C PHE A 164 0.42 -1.44 1.72
N ASN A 165 1.18 -2.05 2.64
CA ASN A 165 0.79 -2.20 4.05
C ASN A 165 0.64 -0.84 4.74
N ALA A 166 1.55 0.11 4.50
CA ALA A 166 1.41 1.48 4.96
C ALA A 166 0.16 2.15 4.39
N MET A 167 -0.05 2.11 3.06
CA MET A 167 -1.23 2.70 2.42
C MET A 167 -2.55 2.14 2.98
N LEU A 168 -2.68 0.83 3.14
CA LEU A 168 -3.92 0.23 3.67
C LEU A 168 -4.24 0.71 5.09
N ARG A 169 -3.24 0.71 5.99
CA ARG A 169 -3.41 1.18 7.38
C ARG A 169 -3.70 2.68 7.45
N GLU A 170 -2.98 3.50 6.69
CA GLU A 170 -3.19 4.96 6.63
C GLU A 170 -4.54 5.33 5.98
N MET A 171 -5.06 4.52 5.05
CA MET A 171 -6.44 4.65 4.53
C MET A 171 -7.53 4.14 5.50
N GLY A 172 -7.14 3.51 6.61
CA GLY A 172 -8.05 3.03 7.65
C GLY A 172 -8.59 1.59 7.46
N VAL A 173 -8.04 0.83 6.50
CA VAL A 173 -8.37 -0.58 6.28
C VAL A 173 -7.80 -1.43 7.41
N LYS A 174 -8.57 -2.41 7.89
CA LYS A 174 -8.17 -3.33 8.98
C LYS A 174 -8.04 -4.76 8.51
N ASP A 175 -7.26 -5.54 9.26
CA ASP A 175 -7.11 -6.98 9.13
C ASP A 175 -6.72 -7.46 7.71
N VAL A 176 -6.03 -6.62 6.94
CA VAL A 176 -5.42 -6.96 5.65
C VAL A 176 -3.90 -6.84 5.75
N LYS A 177 -3.18 -7.76 5.10
CA LYS A 177 -1.74 -7.75 4.88
C LYS A 177 -1.44 -7.92 3.39
N VAL A 178 -0.41 -7.25 2.91
CA VAL A 178 0.22 -7.48 1.61
C VAL A 178 1.55 -8.18 1.80
N GLN A 179 1.83 -9.16 0.94
CA GLN A 179 3.08 -9.92 0.92
C GLN A 179 3.45 -10.35 -0.50
N GLU A 180 4.74 -10.57 -0.74
CA GLU A 180 5.25 -11.01 -2.06
C GLU A 180 4.93 -12.49 -2.34
N VAL A 181 4.72 -12.80 -3.63
CA VAL A 181 4.30 -14.10 -4.13
C VAL A 181 5.28 -14.55 -5.22
N PHE A 182 6.11 -15.55 -4.90
CA PHE A 182 7.11 -16.05 -5.85
C PHE A 182 6.54 -17.04 -6.87
N THR A 183 5.46 -17.75 -6.54
CA THR A 183 4.77 -18.69 -7.44
C THR A 183 3.26 -18.66 -7.22
N VAL A 184 2.48 -19.06 -8.24
CA VAL A 184 1.00 -18.96 -8.27
C VAL A 184 0.33 -20.35 -8.34
N ASP A 185 1.03 -21.38 -7.89
CA ASP A 185 0.46 -22.71 -7.65
C ASP A 185 -0.44 -22.73 -6.40
N GLU A 186 -1.38 -23.68 -6.38
CA GLU A 186 -2.32 -23.86 -5.27
C GLU A 186 -1.58 -24.09 -3.94
N ASP A 187 -0.56 -24.96 -3.94
CA ASP A 187 0.22 -25.28 -2.74
C ASP A 187 0.84 -24.02 -2.11
N TYR A 188 1.55 -23.18 -2.89
CA TYR A 188 2.11 -21.93 -2.39
C TYR A 188 1.02 -20.95 -1.93
N VAL A 189 -0.03 -20.74 -2.72
CA VAL A 189 -1.09 -19.77 -2.39
C VAL A 189 -1.88 -20.21 -1.14
N ALA A 190 -1.98 -21.51 -0.87
CA ALA A 190 -2.55 -22.06 0.36
C ALA A 190 -1.67 -21.82 1.61
N THR A 191 -0.35 -21.62 1.47
CA THR A 191 0.52 -21.25 2.61
C THR A 191 0.36 -19.79 3.06
N LEU A 192 -0.24 -18.93 2.23
CA LEU A 192 -0.44 -17.52 2.55
C LEU A 192 -1.58 -17.36 3.57
N PRO A 193 -1.60 -16.28 4.38
CA PRO A 193 -2.66 -16.03 5.35
C PRO A 193 -4.05 -15.93 4.68
N GLN A 194 -5.00 -16.74 5.16
CA GLN A 194 -6.30 -16.94 4.52
C GLN A 194 -7.43 -16.11 5.15
N PRO A 195 -8.42 -15.66 4.35
CA PRO A 195 -8.49 -15.77 2.89
C PRO A 195 -7.52 -14.82 2.17
N VAL A 196 -7.08 -15.22 0.97
CA VAL A 196 -6.44 -14.32 0.00
C VAL A 196 -7.53 -13.57 -0.77
N TYR A 197 -7.56 -12.24 -0.63
CA TYR A 197 -8.56 -11.34 -1.21
C TYR A 197 -8.32 -11.02 -2.69
N GLY A 198 -7.09 -11.14 -3.17
CA GLY A 198 -6.70 -10.88 -4.56
C GLY A 198 -5.19 -10.84 -4.76
N LEU A 199 -4.75 -10.81 -6.02
CA LEU A 199 -3.35 -10.58 -6.39
C LEU A 199 -3.18 -9.24 -7.11
N ILE A 200 -2.05 -8.58 -6.90
CA ILE A 200 -1.57 -7.43 -7.69
C ILE A 200 -0.36 -7.90 -8.50
N PHE A 201 -0.46 -7.88 -9.83
CA PHE A 201 0.63 -8.24 -10.74
C PHE A 201 1.19 -6.99 -11.43
N LEU A 202 2.50 -6.81 -11.34
CA LEU A 202 3.27 -5.78 -12.02
C LEU A 202 4.04 -6.38 -13.21
N TYR A 203 3.85 -5.82 -14.39
CA TYR A 203 4.59 -6.18 -15.61
C TYR A 203 4.96 -4.93 -16.42
N GLN A 204 5.93 -5.04 -17.32
CA GLN A 204 6.27 -3.93 -18.22
C GLN A 204 5.12 -3.71 -19.22
N TYR A 205 4.58 -2.49 -19.27
CA TYR A 205 3.47 -2.19 -20.16
C TYR A 205 3.90 -2.27 -21.64
N PHE A 206 2.96 -2.63 -22.51
CA PHE A 206 3.11 -2.57 -23.95
C PHE A 206 1.76 -2.27 -24.58
N SER A 207 1.74 -1.61 -25.75
CA SER A 207 0.48 -1.23 -26.40
C SER A 207 -0.20 -2.43 -27.06
N GLU A 208 -0.89 -3.23 -26.26
CA GLU A 208 -1.85 -4.24 -26.68
C GLU A 208 -2.95 -3.58 -27.52
N ASN A 209 -3.25 -4.13 -28.69
CA ASN A 209 -4.55 -3.89 -29.31
C ASN A 209 -5.53 -4.83 -28.59
N TYR A 210 -6.09 -4.38 -27.46
CA TYR A 210 -7.27 -5.02 -26.88
C TYR A 210 -8.43 -4.87 -27.89
N GLU A 211 -8.59 -5.84 -28.79
CA GLU A 211 -9.86 -6.04 -29.50
C GLU A 211 -10.91 -6.38 -28.44
N ASP A 212 -12.11 -5.80 -28.54
CA ASP A 212 -13.07 -5.62 -27.43
C ASP A 212 -13.85 -6.92 -27.08
N ASP A 213 -13.23 -8.07 -27.34
CA ASP A 213 -13.77 -9.44 -27.36
C ASP A 213 -13.60 -10.14 -26.00
N ALA A 214 -14.24 -9.59 -24.96
CA ALA A 214 -14.43 -10.25 -23.67
C ALA A 214 -15.92 -10.36 -23.33
N VAL A 215 -16.33 -11.47 -22.70
CA VAL A 215 -17.74 -11.72 -22.38
C VAL A 215 -18.24 -10.69 -21.37
N VAL A 216 -19.32 -9.98 -21.73
CA VAL A 216 -20.04 -9.09 -20.81
C VAL A 216 -20.85 -9.94 -19.82
N ASP A 217 -20.19 -10.33 -18.75
CA ASP A 217 -20.83 -10.90 -17.56
C ASP A 217 -21.68 -9.81 -16.87
N SER A 218 -22.89 -10.17 -16.45
CA SER A 218 -23.87 -9.23 -15.87
C SER A 218 -23.64 -8.94 -14.38
N ARG A 219 -22.61 -9.52 -13.75
CA ARG A 219 -22.30 -9.33 -12.32
C ARG A 219 -21.55 -8.02 -12.07
N ASP A 220 -22.17 -7.10 -11.34
CA ASP A 220 -21.60 -5.79 -10.97
C ASP A 220 -20.44 -5.94 -9.97
N VAL A 221 -19.22 -5.73 -10.44
CA VAL A 221 -18.01 -5.57 -9.62
C VAL A 221 -17.63 -4.09 -9.50
N TRP A 222 -17.09 -3.70 -8.34
CA TRP A 222 -16.52 -2.37 -8.19
C TRP A 222 -15.21 -2.32 -8.97
N PHE A 223 -15.22 -1.66 -10.11
CA PHE A 223 -14.05 -1.41 -10.94
C PHE A 223 -13.92 0.08 -11.22
N ALA A 224 -12.73 0.63 -10.98
CA ALA A 224 -12.31 1.97 -11.34
C ALA A 224 -11.20 1.94 -12.38
N ASN A 225 -11.33 2.79 -13.40
CA ASN A 225 -10.26 3.01 -14.37
C ASN A 225 -9.16 3.90 -13.79
N GLN A 226 -7.94 3.71 -14.29
CA GLN A 226 -6.87 4.67 -14.08
C GLN A 226 -7.14 5.92 -14.94
N THR A 227 -7.16 7.09 -14.30
CA THR A 227 -7.44 8.40 -14.95
C THR A 227 -6.31 9.41 -14.77
N THR A 228 -5.22 8.97 -14.16
CA THR A 228 -4.00 9.75 -13.91
C THR A 228 -2.82 8.78 -13.85
N ASP A 229 -1.67 9.20 -14.35
CA ASP A 229 -0.45 8.42 -14.35
C ASP A 229 0.07 8.23 -12.91
N ASN A 230 0.96 7.25 -12.68
CA ASN A 230 1.50 6.82 -11.38
C ASN A 230 0.48 6.28 -10.33
N ALA A 231 -0.81 6.60 -10.45
CA ALA A 231 -1.87 6.12 -9.55
C ALA A 231 -2.18 4.61 -9.65
N CYS A 232 -1.51 3.88 -10.55
CA CYS A 232 -1.72 2.47 -10.87
C CYS A 232 -1.71 1.54 -9.64
N ALA A 233 -0.73 1.69 -8.73
CA ALA A 233 -0.64 0.90 -7.49
C ALA A 233 -1.91 1.00 -6.64
N THR A 234 -2.38 2.23 -6.37
CA THR A 234 -3.58 2.48 -5.56
C THR A 234 -4.86 2.10 -6.30
N VAL A 235 -4.93 2.25 -7.63
CA VAL A 235 -6.08 1.78 -8.43
C VAL A 235 -6.20 0.26 -8.36
N ALA A 236 -5.10 -0.50 -8.52
CA ALA A 236 -5.10 -1.95 -8.40
C ALA A 236 -5.49 -2.41 -6.98
N MET A 237 -4.86 -1.86 -5.94
CA MET A 237 -5.17 -2.13 -4.54
C MET A 237 -6.65 -1.85 -4.20
N THR A 238 -7.19 -0.71 -4.66
CA THR A 238 -8.58 -0.33 -4.42
C THR A 238 -9.55 -1.24 -5.17
N ASN A 239 -9.24 -1.62 -6.41
CA ASN A 239 -10.03 -2.59 -7.19
C ASN A 239 -10.11 -3.98 -6.51
N ILE A 240 -9.15 -4.37 -5.67
CA ILE A 240 -9.27 -5.57 -4.84
C ILE A 240 -10.22 -5.32 -3.66
N ILE A 241 -9.83 -4.46 -2.71
CA ILE A 241 -10.52 -4.32 -1.41
C ILE A 241 -11.99 -3.86 -1.55
N MET A 242 -12.32 -3.10 -2.60
CA MET A 242 -13.71 -2.70 -2.85
C MET A 242 -14.63 -3.86 -3.25
N ASN A 243 -14.08 -5.00 -3.68
CA ASN A 243 -14.84 -6.21 -4.00
C ASN A 243 -14.83 -7.27 -2.89
N SER A 244 -14.00 -7.10 -1.84
CA SER A 244 -13.92 -8.01 -0.70
C SER A 244 -14.97 -7.63 0.37
N PRO A 245 -16.05 -8.41 0.58
CA PRO A 245 -17.11 -8.04 1.52
C PRO A 245 -16.76 -8.27 3.00
N GLU A 246 -15.70 -9.03 3.27
CA GLU A 246 -15.22 -9.37 4.62
C GLU A 246 -14.24 -8.35 5.20
N VAL A 247 -13.75 -7.41 4.39
CA VAL A 247 -12.74 -6.41 4.77
C VAL A 247 -13.41 -5.18 5.38
N ASP A 248 -13.01 -4.80 6.60
CA ASP A 248 -13.36 -3.49 7.15
C ASP A 248 -12.48 -2.43 6.48
N LEU A 249 -13.08 -1.70 5.55
CA LEU A 249 -12.45 -0.62 4.79
C LEU A 249 -12.17 0.64 5.62
N GLY A 250 -12.68 0.73 6.86
CA GLY A 250 -12.70 1.98 7.60
C GLY A 250 -13.74 2.97 7.05
N LYS A 251 -13.89 4.11 7.74
CA LYS A 251 -15.00 5.05 7.52
C LYS A 251 -14.91 5.74 6.15
N ASP A 252 -13.73 6.23 5.80
CA ASP A 252 -13.53 7.13 4.68
C ASP A 252 -13.54 6.38 3.34
N LEU A 253 -12.92 5.19 3.26
CA LEU A 253 -13.05 4.33 2.09
C LEU A 253 -14.44 3.71 1.95
N GLN A 254 -15.15 3.38 3.05
CA GLN A 254 -16.55 2.92 2.94
C GLN A 254 -17.47 4.04 2.42
N ALA A 255 -17.33 5.27 2.92
CA ALA A 255 -18.06 6.43 2.39
C ALA A 255 -17.72 6.71 0.91
N PHE A 256 -16.46 6.52 0.52
CA PHE A 256 -16.03 6.59 -0.88
C PHE A 256 -16.65 5.48 -1.75
N LYS A 257 -16.70 4.23 -1.25
CA LYS A 257 -17.34 3.08 -1.92
C LYS A 257 -18.82 3.35 -2.18
N ASP A 258 -19.55 3.79 -1.17
CA ASP A 258 -21.00 4.02 -1.26
C ASP A 258 -21.34 5.21 -2.18
N SER A 259 -20.56 6.29 -2.12
CA SER A 259 -20.75 7.46 -3.00
C SER A 259 -20.32 7.23 -4.45
N THR A 260 -19.40 6.30 -4.71
CA THR A 260 -18.95 5.96 -6.08
C THR A 260 -19.70 4.79 -6.73
N LYS A 261 -20.48 4.02 -5.97
CA LYS A 261 -21.13 2.78 -6.45
C LYS A 261 -21.94 2.95 -7.73
N THR A 262 -22.69 4.04 -7.87
CA THR A 262 -23.55 4.33 -9.03
C THR A 262 -22.85 5.01 -10.20
N LEU A 263 -21.56 5.37 -10.06
CA LEU A 263 -20.77 6.00 -11.11
C LEU A 263 -20.28 4.97 -12.14
N SER A 264 -20.08 5.41 -13.38
CA SER A 264 -19.39 4.61 -14.40
C SER A 264 -17.89 4.46 -14.07
N THR A 265 -17.25 3.41 -14.60
CA THR A 265 -15.87 3.03 -14.24
C THR A 265 -14.83 4.14 -14.47
N PRO A 266 -14.94 5.05 -15.47
CA PRO A 266 -14.05 6.21 -15.59
C PRO A 266 -14.37 7.34 -14.60
N LEU A 267 -15.63 7.46 -14.17
CA LEU A 267 -16.02 8.43 -13.14
C LEU A 267 -15.65 7.95 -11.73
N ARG A 268 -15.71 6.64 -11.45
CA ARG A 268 -15.10 6.04 -10.24
C ARG A 268 -13.59 6.31 -10.21
N GLY A 269 -12.91 6.12 -11.35
CA GLY A 269 -11.50 6.46 -11.53
C GLY A 269 -11.18 7.94 -11.29
N HIS A 270 -11.98 8.84 -11.86
CA HIS A 270 -11.81 10.28 -11.64
C HIS A 270 -12.06 10.67 -10.17
N ALA A 271 -13.07 10.08 -9.52
CA ALA A 271 -13.32 10.30 -8.10
C ALA A 271 -12.16 9.80 -7.21
N LEU A 272 -11.47 8.73 -7.59
CA LEU A 272 -10.27 8.23 -6.90
C LEU A 272 -9.09 9.20 -7.07
N SER A 273 -8.75 9.55 -8.32
CA SER A 273 -7.61 10.44 -8.64
C SER A 273 -7.72 11.85 -8.04
N SER A 274 -8.95 12.32 -7.82
CA SER A 274 -9.26 13.64 -7.24
C SER A 274 -9.56 13.62 -5.74
N ASN A 275 -9.56 12.46 -5.08
CA ASN A 275 -9.76 12.36 -3.63
C ASN A 275 -8.46 12.75 -2.89
N PRO A 276 -8.42 13.88 -2.16
CA PRO A 276 -7.19 14.36 -1.52
C PRO A 276 -6.74 13.46 -0.37
N PHE A 277 -7.64 12.72 0.28
CA PHE A 277 -7.27 11.75 1.32
C PHE A 277 -6.48 10.58 0.72
N ILE A 278 -7.06 9.88 -0.27
CA ILE A 278 -6.42 8.75 -0.96
C ILE A 278 -5.08 9.18 -1.59
N ARG A 279 -5.04 10.36 -2.23
CA ARG A 279 -3.83 10.92 -2.83
C ARG A 279 -2.76 11.30 -1.80
N SER A 280 -3.14 11.89 -0.66
CA SER A 280 -2.18 12.23 0.40
C SER A 280 -1.57 10.98 1.07
N VAL A 281 -2.35 9.91 1.24
CA VAL A 281 -1.83 8.61 1.73
C VAL A 281 -0.90 7.96 0.71
N HIS A 282 -1.27 7.94 -0.57
CA HIS A 282 -0.41 7.43 -1.64
C HIS A 282 0.94 8.15 -1.74
N ASN A 283 0.97 9.47 -1.52
CA ASN A 283 2.20 10.27 -1.52
C ASN A 283 2.88 10.35 -0.12
N SER A 284 2.34 9.75 0.95
CA SER A 284 2.79 10.04 2.33
C SER A 284 4.22 9.59 2.63
N PHE A 285 4.74 8.65 1.85
CA PHE A 285 6.07 8.04 2.00
C PHE A 285 7.07 8.48 0.92
N THR A 286 6.68 9.35 -0.01
CA THR A 286 7.57 9.87 -1.06
C THR A 286 8.25 11.18 -0.62
N ARG A 287 9.38 11.50 -1.26
CA ARG A 287 10.24 12.63 -0.91
C ARG A 287 9.79 13.90 -1.65
N ARG A 288 10.19 15.08 -1.17
CA ARG A 288 9.96 16.33 -1.94
C ARG A 288 10.61 16.30 -3.32
N MET A 289 11.76 15.63 -3.46
CA MET A 289 12.40 15.40 -4.75
C MET A 289 11.52 14.58 -5.72
N ASP A 290 10.76 13.61 -5.22
CA ASP A 290 9.89 12.75 -6.03
C ASP A 290 8.71 13.57 -6.59
N HIS A 291 8.13 14.44 -5.76
CA HIS A 291 7.08 15.39 -6.15
C HIS A 291 7.59 16.36 -7.23
N LEU A 292 8.77 16.95 -7.02
CA LEU A 292 9.40 17.87 -7.98
C LEU A 292 9.76 17.18 -9.30
N ASN A 293 10.17 15.91 -9.27
CA ASN A 293 10.43 15.10 -10.45
C ASN A 293 9.14 14.81 -11.23
N ALA A 294 8.05 14.46 -10.55
CA ALA A 294 6.74 14.24 -11.17
C ALA A 294 6.22 15.52 -11.87
N ASP A 295 6.27 16.67 -11.18
CA ASP A 295 5.90 17.97 -11.77
C ASP A 295 6.80 18.35 -12.96
N PHE A 296 8.09 18.03 -12.91
CA PHE A 296 9.05 18.30 -13.99
C PHE A 296 8.81 17.44 -15.23
N VAL A 297 8.58 16.13 -15.06
CA VAL A 297 8.19 15.21 -16.15
C VAL A 297 6.90 15.68 -16.79
N LEU A 298 5.88 16.03 -15.98
CA LEU A 298 4.60 16.53 -16.47
C LEU A 298 4.73 17.87 -17.23
N GLU A 299 5.62 18.80 -16.83
CA GLU A 299 5.91 19.98 -17.65
C GLU A 299 6.65 19.62 -18.97
N ILE A 300 7.57 18.66 -18.97
CA ILE A 300 8.21 18.16 -20.20
C ILE A 300 7.15 17.64 -21.17
N GLU A 301 6.29 16.72 -20.74
CA GLU A 301 5.22 16.13 -21.56
C GLU A 301 4.19 17.15 -22.03
N ALA A 302 3.82 18.10 -21.16
CA ALA A 302 2.94 19.19 -21.51
C ALA A 302 3.62 20.14 -22.52
N SER A 303 4.95 20.29 -22.51
CA SER A 303 5.70 21.03 -23.53
C SER A 303 5.75 20.26 -24.85
N GLU A 304 6.01 18.96 -24.80
CA GLU A 304 6.04 18.01 -25.91
C GLU A 304 4.73 18.01 -26.68
N SER A 305 3.61 17.85 -25.97
CA SER A 305 2.27 17.84 -26.55
C SER A 305 1.90 19.17 -27.22
N LYS A 306 2.39 20.30 -26.70
CA LYS A 306 2.24 21.64 -27.32
C LYS A 306 3.13 21.82 -28.57
N LYS A 307 4.33 21.19 -28.63
CA LYS A 307 5.15 21.12 -29.85
C LYS A 307 4.50 20.22 -30.90
N LYS A 308 4.01 19.03 -30.48
CA LYS A 308 3.37 18.01 -31.33
C LYS A 308 2.08 18.56 -31.98
N THR A 309 1.20 19.23 -31.23
CA THR A 309 -0.01 19.88 -31.79
C THR A 309 0.31 20.98 -32.81
N LYS A 310 1.28 21.88 -32.52
CA LYS A 310 1.69 22.95 -33.45
C LYS A 310 2.26 22.45 -34.80
N ARG A 311 2.69 21.18 -34.90
CA ARG A 311 3.24 20.59 -36.14
C ARG A 311 2.21 19.81 -36.97
N ARG A 312 0.94 19.70 -36.53
CA ARG A 312 -0.12 18.95 -37.25
C ARG A 312 -0.76 19.77 -38.37
N GLY A 313 -0.05 19.89 -39.50
CA GLY A 313 -0.66 20.20 -40.80
C GLY A 313 -1.61 19.08 -41.28
N PRO A 314 -2.42 19.30 -42.33
CA PRO A 314 -3.43 18.36 -42.80
C PRO A 314 -2.82 17.12 -43.49
N ALA A 315 -2.50 16.09 -42.70
CA ALA A 315 -1.96 14.82 -43.19
C ALA A 315 -3.06 13.86 -43.70
N LYS A 316 -2.83 13.22 -44.86
CA LYS A 316 -3.73 12.21 -45.43
C LYS A 316 -3.79 10.96 -44.53
N LYS A 317 -5.00 10.38 -44.37
CA LYS A 317 -5.21 9.13 -43.63
C LYS A 317 -4.69 7.91 -44.41
N THR A 318 -3.46 7.48 -44.15
CA THR A 318 -3.00 6.12 -44.50
C THR A 318 -3.03 5.23 -43.26
N LYS A 319 -3.95 4.27 -43.21
CA LYS A 319 -3.92 3.20 -42.19
C LYS A 319 -2.68 2.34 -42.45
N LYS A 320 -1.67 2.43 -41.56
CA LYS A 320 -0.74 1.33 -41.30
C LYS A 320 -1.22 0.63 -40.03
N SER A 321 -1.30 -0.69 -40.05
CA SER A 321 -1.33 -1.48 -38.82
C SER A 321 -0.02 -1.24 -38.07
N LYS A 322 -0.09 -0.80 -36.81
CA LYS A 322 1.04 -0.94 -35.89
C LYS A 322 1.19 -2.44 -35.61
N LYS A 323 2.42 -2.94 -35.73
CA LYS A 323 2.82 -4.18 -35.06
C LYS A 323 2.87 -3.87 -33.55
N GLN A 324 2.53 -4.82 -32.67
CA GLN A 324 2.96 -4.71 -31.26
C GLN A 324 4.47 -4.48 -31.25
N LYS A 325 4.90 -3.47 -30.50
CA LYS A 325 6.29 -3.15 -30.22
C LYS A 325 6.31 -2.74 -28.75
N ILE A 326 7.13 -3.40 -27.95
CA ILE A 326 7.53 -2.88 -26.65
C ILE A 326 8.26 -1.56 -26.95
N ASP A 327 7.75 -0.43 -26.45
CA ASP A 327 8.55 0.79 -26.46
C ASP A 327 9.49 0.74 -25.27
N GLU A 328 10.77 1.05 -25.50
CA GLU A 328 11.80 1.06 -24.46
C GLU A 328 11.57 2.19 -23.44
N GLU A 329 10.63 3.10 -23.72
CA GLU A 329 10.07 4.12 -22.80
C GLU A 329 8.81 3.62 -22.06
N SER A 330 8.36 2.36 -22.23
CA SER A 330 7.15 1.85 -21.56
C SER A 330 7.47 1.48 -20.11
N GLY A 331 6.90 2.22 -19.16
CA GLY A 331 6.97 1.93 -17.73
C GLY A 331 6.20 0.68 -17.31
N PHE A 332 6.22 0.40 -16.01
CA PHE A 332 5.52 -0.74 -15.44
C PHE A 332 4.04 -0.43 -15.14
N HIS A 333 3.19 -1.45 -15.20
CA HIS A 333 1.76 -1.32 -14.97
C HIS A 333 1.20 -2.42 -14.05
N PHE A 334 0.32 -2.00 -13.13
CA PHE A 334 -0.32 -2.86 -12.14
C PHE A 334 -1.71 -3.31 -12.61
N ILE A 335 -1.96 -4.62 -12.57
CA ILE A 335 -3.29 -5.21 -12.73
C ILE A 335 -3.68 -6.01 -11.48
N ALA A 336 -4.97 -6.00 -11.16
CA ALA A 336 -5.51 -6.75 -10.02
C ALA A 336 -6.29 -7.99 -10.49
N TYR A 337 -6.11 -9.11 -9.79
CA TYR A 337 -6.89 -10.34 -9.93
C TYR A 337 -7.73 -10.58 -8.68
N VAL A 338 -9.04 -10.78 -8.84
CA VAL A 338 -9.99 -10.80 -7.71
C VAL A 338 -11.02 -11.93 -7.81
N PRO A 339 -11.16 -12.81 -6.81
CA PRO A 339 -12.35 -13.64 -6.63
C PRO A 339 -13.52 -12.79 -6.11
N ALA A 340 -14.52 -12.51 -6.96
CA ALA A 340 -15.69 -11.70 -6.63
C ALA A 340 -16.97 -12.22 -7.30
N ASN A 341 -18.10 -12.14 -6.57
CA ASN A 341 -19.44 -12.51 -7.09
C ASN A 341 -19.53 -13.92 -7.72
N GLY A 342 -18.77 -14.90 -7.22
CA GLY A 342 -18.72 -16.26 -7.76
C GLY A 342 -17.93 -16.40 -9.07
N SER A 343 -16.99 -15.49 -9.34
CA SER A 343 -16.07 -15.55 -10.48
C SER A 343 -14.71 -14.97 -10.13
N VAL A 344 -13.71 -15.28 -10.95
CA VAL A 344 -12.41 -14.59 -10.91
C VAL A 344 -12.37 -13.53 -12.00
N TRP A 345 -11.87 -12.35 -11.65
CA TRP A 345 -11.84 -11.16 -12.52
C TRP A 345 -10.43 -10.60 -12.63
N GLU A 346 -10.08 -10.12 -13.82
CA GLU A 346 -8.96 -9.21 -14.05
C GLU A 346 -9.46 -7.77 -14.13
N LEU A 347 -8.88 -6.91 -13.31
CA LEU A 347 -9.25 -5.51 -13.10
C LEU A 347 -8.08 -4.58 -13.49
N ASP A 348 -7.69 -4.63 -14.77
CA ASP A 348 -6.71 -3.73 -15.38
C ASP A 348 -7.30 -2.31 -15.52
N GLY A 349 -6.74 -1.33 -14.79
CA GLY A 349 -7.21 0.06 -14.79
C GLY A 349 -7.19 0.75 -16.17
N LEU A 350 -6.39 0.26 -17.12
CA LEU A 350 -6.30 0.78 -18.49
C LEU A 350 -7.31 0.12 -19.45
N LYS A 351 -7.95 -1.00 -19.08
CA LYS A 351 -9.01 -1.64 -19.88
C LYS A 351 -10.35 -0.91 -19.73
N THR A 352 -11.14 -0.90 -20.81
CA THR A 352 -12.45 -0.21 -20.88
C THR A 352 -13.52 -0.79 -19.94
N ARG A 353 -13.33 -2.01 -19.45
CA ARG A 353 -14.25 -2.79 -18.60
C ARG A 353 -13.50 -3.92 -17.90
N PRO A 354 -14.00 -4.46 -16.76
CA PRO A 354 -13.39 -5.62 -16.11
C PRO A 354 -13.51 -6.87 -17.00
N VAL A 355 -12.57 -7.80 -16.88
CA VAL A 355 -12.56 -9.05 -17.64
C VAL A 355 -12.85 -10.23 -16.71
N CYS A 356 -13.91 -10.98 -16.98
CA CYS A 356 -14.21 -12.22 -16.26
C CYS A 356 -13.35 -13.36 -16.82
N ILE A 357 -12.54 -14.00 -15.97
CA ILE A 357 -11.65 -15.11 -16.35
C ILE A 357 -12.43 -16.43 -16.34
N GLY A 358 -13.23 -16.67 -15.29
CA GLY A 358 -14.01 -17.89 -15.16
C GLY A 358 -14.91 -17.90 -13.92
N PRO A 359 -15.88 -18.84 -13.83
CA PRO A 359 -16.68 -19.08 -12.63
C PRO A 359 -15.80 -19.68 -11.51
N LEU A 360 -16.20 -19.46 -10.26
CA LEU A 360 -15.67 -20.22 -9.12
C LEU A 360 -16.47 -21.53 -8.99
N GLU A 361 -15.82 -22.66 -9.26
CA GLU A 361 -16.42 -24.00 -9.14
C GLU A 361 -16.18 -24.61 -7.75
N GLU A 362 -17.08 -25.50 -7.30
CA GLU A 362 -16.97 -26.11 -5.97
C GLU A 362 -15.73 -27.01 -5.86
N GLY A 363 -14.79 -26.63 -4.98
CA GLY A 363 -13.57 -27.41 -4.73
C GLY A 363 -12.39 -27.12 -5.66
N VAL A 364 -12.49 -26.12 -6.54
CA VAL A 364 -11.38 -25.58 -7.34
C VAL A 364 -10.83 -24.33 -6.65
N HIS A 365 -9.52 -24.22 -6.47
CA HIS A 365 -8.92 -23.04 -5.87
C HIS A 365 -8.79 -21.92 -6.90
N TRP A 366 -9.20 -20.69 -6.55
CA TRP A 366 -9.30 -19.59 -7.51
C TRP A 366 -7.96 -19.19 -8.16
N ALA A 367 -6.84 -19.52 -7.52
CA ALA A 367 -5.50 -19.35 -8.10
C ALA A 367 -5.28 -20.18 -9.37
N GLU A 368 -5.89 -21.37 -9.49
CA GLU A 368 -5.80 -22.23 -10.69
C GLU A 368 -6.31 -21.52 -11.96
N LEU A 369 -7.26 -20.60 -11.81
CA LEU A 369 -7.80 -19.79 -12.91
C LEU A 369 -6.89 -18.61 -13.27
N VAL A 370 -6.10 -18.11 -12.32
CA VAL A 370 -5.20 -16.95 -12.50
C VAL A 370 -3.80 -17.37 -12.96
N GLN A 371 -3.31 -18.52 -12.47
CA GLN A 371 -2.01 -19.08 -12.80
C GLN A 371 -1.73 -19.13 -14.32
N PRO A 372 -2.61 -19.66 -15.19
CA PRO A 372 -2.35 -19.69 -16.63
C PRO A 372 -2.32 -18.30 -17.26
N GLU A 373 -3.09 -17.33 -16.77
CA GLU A 373 -3.11 -15.95 -17.28
C GLU A 373 -1.83 -15.18 -16.90
N ILE A 374 -1.32 -15.35 -15.68
CA ILE A 374 -0.03 -14.79 -15.25
C ILE A 374 1.12 -15.46 -16.01
N GLN A 375 1.13 -16.80 -16.10
CA GLN A 375 2.14 -17.53 -16.87
C GLN A 375 2.12 -17.14 -18.35
N ALA A 376 0.95 -17.02 -18.98
CA ALA A 376 0.80 -16.58 -20.36
C ALA A 376 1.31 -15.15 -20.59
N ARG A 377 1.22 -14.26 -19.60
CA ARG A 377 1.87 -12.94 -19.64
C ARG A 377 3.39 -13.04 -19.51
N MET A 378 3.90 -13.74 -18.49
CA MET A 378 5.35 -13.89 -18.29
C MET A 378 6.05 -14.52 -19.51
N LEU A 379 5.44 -15.53 -20.13
CA LEU A 379 5.92 -16.20 -21.35
C LEU A 379 6.04 -15.26 -22.57
N GLN A 380 5.34 -14.12 -22.60
CA GLN A 380 5.46 -13.15 -23.71
C GLN A 380 6.75 -12.31 -23.64
N PHE A 381 7.47 -12.36 -22.51
CA PHE A 381 8.64 -11.53 -22.24
C PHE A 381 9.95 -12.31 -22.01
N GLU A 382 9.96 -13.66 -22.06
CA GLU A 382 11.14 -14.50 -21.77
C GLU A 382 12.42 -14.05 -22.50
N ASP A 383 12.31 -13.56 -23.74
CA ASP A 383 13.44 -13.08 -24.55
C ASP A 383 14.01 -11.70 -24.09
N THR A 384 13.32 -10.96 -23.21
CA THR A 384 13.64 -9.53 -22.95
C THR A 384 13.48 -9.00 -21.52
N ALA A 385 12.61 -9.56 -20.66
CA ALA A 385 12.40 -9.02 -19.32
C ALA A 385 12.19 -10.11 -18.26
N LEU A 386 12.96 -10.00 -17.17
CA LEU A 386 12.75 -10.75 -15.91
C LEU A 386 12.07 -9.87 -14.83
N THR A 387 11.71 -8.64 -15.18
CA THR A 387 11.17 -7.63 -14.26
C THR A 387 9.65 -7.76 -14.16
N PHE A 388 9.22 -8.65 -13.27
CA PHE A 388 7.84 -8.77 -12.80
C PHE A 388 7.86 -8.71 -11.27
N ASN A 389 6.74 -8.33 -10.66
CA ASN A 389 6.49 -8.53 -9.23
C ASN A 389 5.03 -8.93 -9.03
N LEU A 390 4.77 -9.72 -8.00
CA LEU A 390 3.44 -10.23 -7.69
C LEU A 390 3.22 -10.17 -6.18
N LEU A 391 2.14 -9.52 -5.77
CA LEU A 391 1.76 -9.34 -4.38
C LEU A 391 0.40 -9.99 -4.12
N ALA A 392 0.23 -10.64 -2.99
CA ALA A 392 -1.08 -11.09 -2.50
C ALA A 392 -1.62 -10.11 -1.47
N LEU A 393 -2.90 -9.76 -1.58
CA LEU A 393 -3.67 -9.16 -0.49
C LEU A 393 -4.32 -10.30 0.30
N CYS A 394 -3.91 -10.46 1.55
CA CYS A 394 -4.26 -11.53 2.47
C CYS A 394 -4.95 -10.98 3.72
N LYS A 395 -5.59 -11.83 4.50
CA LYS A 395 -6.01 -11.48 5.86
C LYS A 395 -4.82 -11.36 6.80
N SER A 396 -4.74 -10.31 7.61
CA SER A 396 -3.68 -10.18 8.62
C SER A 396 -3.80 -11.29 9.68
N PRO A 397 -2.73 -12.04 9.98
CA PRO A 397 -2.79 -13.10 10.97
C PRO A 397 -2.85 -12.57 12.41
N LEU A 398 -2.52 -11.30 12.67
CA LEU A 398 -2.52 -10.71 14.02
C LEU A 398 -3.85 -10.93 14.76
N GLY A 399 -4.98 -10.55 14.15
CA GLY A 399 -6.30 -10.70 14.78
C GLY A 399 -6.72 -12.17 15.00
N ILE A 400 -6.24 -13.09 14.14
CA ILE A 400 -6.46 -14.53 14.27
C ILE A 400 -5.67 -15.06 15.48
N LEU A 401 -4.38 -14.71 15.57
CA LEU A 401 -3.48 -15.10 16.65
C LEU A 401 -3.92 -14.51 18.01
N SER A 402 -4.37 -13.25 18.06
CA SER A 402 -4.98 -12.65 19.26
C SER A 402 -6.23 -13.42 19.71
N GLY A 403 -7.10 -13.81 18.78
CA GLY A 403 -8.31 -14.60 19.05
C GLY A 403 -7.99 -16.01 19.56
N GLU A 404 -7.02 -16.68 18.94
CA GLU A 404 -6.53 -17.99 19.38
C GLU A 404 -5.88 -17.92 20.77
N LEU A 405 -5.08 -16.88 21.06
CA LEU A 405 -4.52 -16.63 22.39
C LEU A 405 -5.62 -16.39 23.43
N ALA A 406 -6.65 -15.58 23.12
CA ALA A 406 -7.81 -15.41 23.99
C ALA A 406 -8.54 -16.75 24.28
N SER A 407 -8.65 -17.63 23.28
CA SER A 407 -9.17 -19.00 23.44
C SER A 407 -8.26 -19.89 24.29
N THR A 408 -6.93 -19.77 24.22
CA THR A 408 -6.04 -20.49 25.17
C THR A 408 -6.24 -19.99 26.60
N LEU A 409 -6.31 -18.69 26.82
CA LEU A 409 -6.55 -18.07 28.13
C LEU A 409 -7.87 -18.55 28.74
N ARG A 410 -8.93 -18.59 27.94
CA ARG A 410 -10.25 -19.11 28.35
C ARG A 410 -10.24 -20.62 28.63
N SER A 411 -9.42 -21.39 27.91
CA SER A 411 -9.22 -22.82 28.14
C SER A 411 -8.44 -23.09 29.44
N PHE A 412 -7.41 -22.29 29.74
CA PHE A 412 -6.73 -22.29 31.03
C PHE A 412 -7.66 -21.92 32.18
N GLU A 413 -8.57 -20.95 32.03
CA GLU A 413 -9.56 -20.66 33.06
C GLU A 413 -10.45 -21.89 33.39
N LEU A 414 -10.89 -22.63 32.37
CA LEU A 414 -11.69 -23.84 32.56
C LEU A 414 -10.89 -24.93 33.28
N LEU A 415 -9.66 -25.17 32.85
CA LEU A 415 -8.78 -26.18 33.44
C LEU A 415 -8.42 -25.84 34.90
N ASN A 416 -8.04 -24.59 35.17
CA ASN A 416 -7.78 -24.08 36.53
C ASN A 416 -9.04 -24.12 37.43
N LYS A 417 -10.26 -23.98 36.87
CA LYS A 417 -11.51 -24.21 37.62
C LYS A 417 -11.71 -25.69 37.97
N ARG A 418 -11.27 -26.63 37.12
CA ARG A 418 -11.36 -28.10 37.32
C ARG A 418 -10.30 -28.65 38.28
N THR A 419 -9.11 -28.06 38.33
CA THR A 419 -7.94 -28.57 39.09
C THR A 419 -7.72 -27.89 40.45
N LYS A 420 -8.42 -26.79 40.74
CA LYS A 420 -8.36 -26.04 42.01
C LYS A 420 -8.50 -26.86 43.30
N SER A 421 -9.13 -28.03 43.24
CA SER A 421 -9.33 -28.95 44.37
C SER A 421 -8.68 -30.32 44.14
N VAL A 422 -7.62 -30.38 43.33
CA VAL A 422 -6.88 -31.61 43.03
C VAL A 422 -5.55 -31.55 43.78
N ASP A 423 -5.42 -32.36 44.83
CA ASP A 423 -4.20 -32.44 45.63
C ASP A 423 -2.99 -32.82 44.77
N GLY A 424 -1.86 -32.15 45.01
CA GLY A 424 -0.63 -32.34 44.24
C GLY A 424 -0.56 -31.63 42.88
N TRP A 425 -1.67 -31.10 42.34
CA TRP A 425 -1.69 -30.46 41.00
C TRP A 425 -0.63 -29.36 40.83
N GLN A 426 -0.50 -28.47 41.81
CA GLN A 426 0.51 -27.39 41.80
C GLN A 426 1.95 -27.92 41.70
N ASN A 427 2.25 -29.07 42.31
CA ASN A 427 3.58 -29.69 42.24
C ASN A 427 3.82 -30.40 40.90
N LEU A 428 2.75 -30.80 40.20
CA LEU A 428 2.82 -31.49 38.91
C LEU A 428 3.06 -30.52 37.74
N ILE A 429 2.50 -29.31 37.81
CA ILE A 429 2.73 -28.25 36.80
C ILE A 429 3.99 -27.40 37.07
N ALA A 430 4.63 -27.57 38.22
CA ALA A 430 5.75 -26.73 38.65
C ALA A 430 6.93 -26.79 37.65
N GLY A 431 7.32 -25.64 37.10
CA GLY A 431 8.36 -25.52 36.09
C GLY A 431 7.88 -25.60 34.63
N ASN A 432 6.58 -25.73 34.40
CA ASN A 432 5.95 -25.56 33.07
C ASN A 432 4.87 -24.47 33.12
N ASP A 433 5.19 -23.34 33.76
CA ASP A 433 4.22 -22.30 34.09
C ASP A 433 3.51 -21.70 32.86
N GLN A 434 2.25 -21.30 33.04
CA GLN A 434 1.42 -20.69 32.01
C GLN A 434 2.06 -19.39 31.45
N PRO A 435 2.44 -19.33 30.17
CA PRO A 435 3.23 -18.22 29.60
C PRO A 435 2.60 -16.83 29.70
N LEU A 436 1.27 -16.74 29.59
CA LEU A 436 0.49 -15.51 29.59
C LEU A 436 -0.76 -15.72 30.44
N LEU A 437 -0.94 -14.89 31.47
CA LEU A 437 -2.06 -14.99 32.41
C LEU A 437 -3.17 -13.99 32.04
N SER A 438 -4.43 -14.33 32.32
CA SER A 438 -5.57 -13.41 32.13
C SER A 438 -5.59 -12.21 33.10
N THR A 439 -4.63 -12.16 34.03
CA THR A 439 -4.36 -11.03 34.94
C THR A 439 -3.36 -10.01 34.39
N ASP A 440 -2.57 -10.37 33.38
CA ASP A 440 -1.40 -9.60 32.95
C ASP A 440 -1.80 -8.50 31.95
N ILE A 441 -2.62 -7.54 32.37
CA ILE A 441 -3.29 -6.56 31.49
C ILE A 441 -2.33 -5.88 30.50
N GLU A 442 -1.13 -5.47 30.95
CA GLU A 442 -0.11 -4.84 30.10
C GLU A 442 0.42 -5.80 29.02
N ARG A 443 0.62 -7.09 29.34
CA ARG A 443 1.07 -8.11 28.40
C ARG A 443 -0.05 -8.48 27.42
N LEU A 444 -1.28 -8.60 27.91
CA LEU A 444 -2.48 -8.86 27.09
C LEU A 444 -2.70 -7.75 26.06
N ALA A 445 -2.55 -6.49 26.46
CA ALA A 445 -2.59 -5.34 25.56
C ALA A 445 -1.50 -5.41 24.47
N GLY A 446 -0.31 -5.90 24.81
CA GLY A 446 0.77 -6.18 23.85
C GLY A 446 0.45 -7.27 22.80
N PHE A 447 -0.53 -8.13 23.07
CA PHE A 447 -1.10 -9.09 22.10
C PHE A 447 -2.42 -8.61 21.48
N GLY A 448 -2.84 -7.36 21.72
CA GLY A 448 -4.13 -6.83 21.26
C GLY A 448 -5.36 -7.43 21.97
N ILE A 449 -5.19 -8.12 23.10
CA ILE A 449 -6.25 -8.85 23.80
C ILE A 449 -6.83 -8.00 24.94
N SER A 450 -8.14 -7.77 24.91
CA SER A 450 -8.89 -7.18 26.02
C SER A 450 -9.54 -8.24 26.92
N GLY A 451 -9.92 -7.83 28.14
CA GLY A 451 -10.68 -8.69 29.06
C GLY A 451 -12.07 -9.08 28.55
N SER A 452 -12.61 -8.36 27.56
CA SER A 452 -13.83 -8.71 26.84
C SER A 452 -13.62 -9.89 25.89
N ASP A 453 -12.47 -9.95 25.23
CA ASP A 453 -12.18 -10.94 24.19
C ASP A 453 -11.99 -12.31 24.82
N ILE A 454 -11.29 -12.38 25.96
CA ILE A 454 -11.14 -13.61 26.77
C ILE A 454 -12.52 -14.14 27.24
N GLN A 455 -13.50 -13.26 27.48
CA GLN A 455 -14.85 -13.67 27.90
C GLN A 455 -15.70 -14.20 26.74
N GLN A 456 -15.54 -13.62 25.55
CA GLN A 456 -16.21 -14.00 24.30
C GLN A 456 -15.54 -15.17 23.57
N ALA A 457 -14.25 -15.41 23.84
CA ALA A 457 -13.45 -16.45 23.20
C ALA A 457 -14.03 -17.86 23.39
N HIS A 458 -14.02 -18.63 22.31
CA HIS A 458 -14.61 -19.95 22.24
C HIS A 458 -13.60 -21.02 22.66
N VAL A 459 -13.97 -21.87 23.62
CA VAL A 459 -13.17 -23.06 23.99
C VAL A 459 -13.50 -24.19 23.02
N ASP A 460 -12.49 -24.93 22.55
CA ASP A 460 -12.70 -26.13 21.74
C ASP A 460 -13.68 -27.10 22.43
N PRO A 461 -14.80 -27.49 21.80
CA PRO A 461 -15.76 -28.42 22.38
C PRO A 461 -15.18 -29.83 22.62
N ALA A 462 -14.10 -30.24 21.95
CA ALA A 462 -13.39 -31.48 22.29
C ALA A 462 -12.59 -31.32 23.59
N PHE A 463 -11.77 -30.27 23.72
CA PHE A 463 -11.09 -29.89 24.96
C PHE A 463 -12.05 -29.76 26.15
N GLU A 464 -13.14 -28.99 25.98
CA GLU A 464 -14.12 -28.76 27.06
C GLU A 464 -14.74 -30.09 27.55
N ARG A 465 -15.08 -31.01 26.63
CA ARG A 465 -15.58 -32.34 26.98
C ARG A 465 -14.54 -33.17 27.74
N LYS A 466 -13.26 -33.12 27.37
CA LYS A 466 -12.18 -33.82 28.09
C LYS A 466 -12.00 -33.28 29.51
N VAL A 467 -12.02 -31.96 29.71
CA VAL A 467 -11.83 -31.34 31.04
C VAL A 467 -13.04 -31.53 31.96
N LYS A 468 -14.27 -31.49 31.41
CA LYS A 468 -15.51 -31.72 32.18
C LYS A 468 -15.80 -33.19 32.50
N LYS A 469 -15.23 -34.15 31.77
CA LYS A 469 -15.39 -35.60 32.01
C LYS A 469 -14.91 -35.97 33.44
N PRO A 470 -15.77 -36.53 34.32
CA PRO A 470 -15.38 -36.82 35.71
C PRO A 470 -14.31 -37.91 35.84
N SER A 471 -14.24 -38.83 34.89
CA SER A 471 -13.27 -39.93 34.81
C SER A 471 -11.97 -39.59 34.08
N THR A 472 -11.71 -38.30 33.82
CA THR A 472 -10.40 -37.82 33.35
C THR A 472 -9.43 -37.79 34.54
N ASP A 473 -8.31 -38.50 34.42
CA ASP A 473 -7.32 -38.60 35.51
C ASP A 473 -6.33 -37.42 35.54
N MET A 474 -5.44 -37.42 36.54
CA MET A 474 -4.48 -36.34 36.75
C MET A 474 -3.44 -36.21 35.62
N GLY A 475 -3.06 -37.32 34.98
CA GLY A 475 -2.16 -37.35 33.82
C GLY A 475 -2.86 -36.91 32.54
N GLU A 476 -4.09 -37.35 32.30
CA GLU A 476 -4.92 -36.82 31.20
C GLU A 476 -5.11 -35.30 31.33
N LEU A 477 -5.34 -34.78 32.55
CA LEU A 477 -5.43 -33.34 32.81
C LEU A 477 -4.08 -32.61 32.65
N PHE A 478 -2.95 -33.22 33.04
CA PHE A 478 -1.63 -32.64 32.86
C PHE A 478 -1.24 -32.54 31.38
N ASN A 479 -1.50 -33.57 30.58
CA ASN A 479 -1.24 -33.52 29.14
C ASN A 479 -2.04 -32.39 28.47
N LEU A 480 -3.30 -32.18 28.88
CA LEU A 480 -4.12 -31.04 28.42
C LEU A 480 -3.62 -29.67 28.90
N TYR A 481 -2.85 -29.62 29.99
CA TYR A 481 -2.17 -28.41 30.44
C TYR A 481 -0.92 -28.14 29.61
N ASP A 482 -0.10 -29.17 29.36
CA ASP A 482 1.13 -29.07 28.55
C ASP A 482 0.85 -28.77 27.07
N ASP A 483 -0.20 -29.39 26.50
CA ASP A 483 -0.74 -29.06 25.17
C ASP A 483 -1.09 -27.55 25.07
N LEU A 484 -1.79 -27.00 26.07
CA LEU A 484 -2.17 -25.59 26.11
C LEU A 484 -0.96 -24.66 26.32
N VAL A 485 -0.02 -25.04 27.19
CA VAL A 485 1.20 -24.26 27.44
C VAL A 485 2.06 -24.22 26.17
N THR A 486 2.20 -25.35 25.47
CA THR A 486 2.92 -25.45 24.20
C THR A 486 2.23 -24.63 23.10
N LYS A 487 0.89 -24.74 22.96
CA LYS A 487 0.14 -23.92 22.01
C LYS A 487 0.25 -22.42 22.31
N GLN A 488 0.18 -22.00 23.58
CA GLN A 488 0.32 -20.61 23.95
C GLN A 488 1.74 -20.08 23.69
N LYS A 489 2.79 -20.89 23.93
CA LYS A 489 4.18 -20.56 23.55
C LYS A 489 4.32 -20.35 22.03
N SER A 490 3.72 -21.22 21.21
CA SER A 490 3.74 -21.12 19.74
C SER A 490 3.07 -19.85 19.25
N LEU A 491 1.79 -19.64 19.61
CA LEU A 491 1.00 -18.48 19.20
C LEU A 491 1.63 -17.14 19.61
N MET A 492 2.25 -17.07 20.80
CA MET A 492 3.00 -15.87 21.22
C MET A 492 4.24 -15.64 20.36
N GLY A 493 4.95 -16.70 19.94
CA GLY A 493 6.08 -16.61 19.03
C GLY A 493 5.68 -16.14 17.63
N GLU A 494 4.61 -16.74 17.08
CA GLU A 494 4.02 -16.38 15.79
C GLU A 494 3.54 -14.92 15.77
N TYR A 495 2.85 -14.47 16.82
CA TYR A 495 2.40 -13.07 16.95
C TYR A 495 3.59 -12.10 17.02
N ASN A 496 4.62 -12.43 17.80
CA ASN A 496 5.81 -11.58 17.92
C ASN A 496 6.61 -11.51 16.60
N ALA A 497 6.64 -12.60 15.82
CA ALA A 497 7.26 -12.61 14.49
C ALA A 497 6.49 -11.74 13.50
N GLU A 498 5.16 -11.79 13.52
CA GLU A 498 4.30 -10.94 12.70
C GLU A 498 4.41 -9.45 13.08
N ILE A 499 4.44 -9.11 14.38
CA ILE A 499 4.76 -7.75 14.85
C ILE A 499 6.17 -7.33 14.40
N GLY A 500 7.14 -8.25 14.36
CA GLY A 500 8.45 -8.04 13.76
C GLY A 500 8.35 -7.60 12.29
N SER A 501 7.59 -8.34 11.48
CA SER A 501 7.31 -8.00 10.07
C SER A 501 6.64 -6.62 9.92
N VAL A 502 5.72 -6.24 10.81
CA VAL A 502 5.07 -4.91 10.78
C VAL A 502 6.06 -3.78 11.12
N ASN A 503 6.93 -3.97 12.10
CA ASN A 503 8.00 -3.00 12.42
C ASN A 503 9.01 -2.87 11.28
N GLU A 504 9.33 -3.99 10.60
CA GLU A 504 10.19 -4.04 9.43
C GLU A 504 9.63 -3.29 8.21
N ASP A 505 8.30 -3.31 8.04
CA ASP A 505 7.61 -2.49 7.04
C ASP A 505 7.67 -1.00 7.41
N ASP A 506 7.46 -0.66 8.69
CA ASP A 506 7.54 0.72 9.17
C ASP A 506 8.96 1.29 9.01
N ASP A 507 10.01 0.51 9.30
CA ASP A 507 11.40 0.94 9.09
C ASP A 507 11.74 1.14 7.61
N ARG A 508 11.19 0.31 6.69
CA ARG A 508 11.28 0.53 5.24
C ARG A 508 10.60 1.83 4.82
N VAL A 509 9.38 2.08 5.32
CA VAL A 509 8.59 3.30 5.07
C VAL A 509 9.32 4.56 5.57
N GLN A 510 9.85 4.53 6.81
CA GLN A 510 10.66 5.62 7.34
C GLN A 510 12.01 5.74 6.62
N GLY A 511 12.59 4.64 6.13
CA GLY A 511 13.72 4.61 5.21
C GLY A 511 13.45 5.39 3.92
N ARG A 512 12.30 5.13 3.30
CA ARG A 512 11.89 5.76 2.04
C ARG A 512 11.67 7.27 2.17
N LYS A 513 11.13 7.73 3.31
CA LYS A 513 10.94 9.17 3.62
C LYS A 513 12.25 9.96 3.82
N LYS A 514 13.39 9.33 4.09
CA LYS A 514 14.69 10.01 4.34
C LYS A 514 15.33 10.52 3.05
N ASP A 515 15.55 11.83 2.92
CA ASP A 515 16.41 12.39 1.87
C ASP A 515 17.87 12.41 2.32
N HIS A 516 18.73 11.70 1.57
CA HIS A 516 20.16 11.62 1.82
C HIS A 516 20.97 12.71 1.10
N THR A 517 20.36 13.49 0.20
CA THR A 517 21.00 14.54 -0.58
C THR A 517 21.79 15.56 0.27
N PRO A 518 21.29 16.05 1.43
CA PRO A 518 22.07 16.96 2.29
C PRO A 518 23.33 16.30 2.89
N ALA A 519 23.27 15.00 3.20
CA ALA A 519 24.40 14.24 3.74
C ALA A 519 25.43 13.95 2.64
N ILE A 520 24.99 13.56 1.44
CA ILE A 520 25.83 13.36 0.25
C ILE A 520 26.53 14.68 -0.11
N HIS A 521 25.81 15.81 -0.13
CA HIS A 521 26.40 17.13 -0.36
C HIS A 521 27.51 17.44 0.66
N SER A 522 27.24 17.24 1.96
CA SER A 522 28.24 17.50 3.01
C SER A 522 29.47 16.58 2.90
N TRP A 523 29.28 15.32 2.46
CA TRP A 523 30.38 14.38 2.24
C TRP A 523 31.21 14.74 1.01
N VAL A 524 30.58 15.02 -0.13
CA VAL A 524 31.23 15.47 -1.37
C VAL A 524 31.98 16.79 -1.15
N GLN A 525 31.39 17.73 -0.41
CA GLN A 525 32.07 18.97 -0.02
C GLN A 525 33.37 18.69 0.75
N LYS A 526 33.34 17.81 1.76
CA LYS A 526 34.56 17.44 2.52
C LYS A 526 35.60 16.74 1.66
N LEU A 527 35.19 15.86 0.73
CA LEU A 527 36.11 15.23 -0.23
C LEU A 527 36.75 16.26 -1.18
N ALA A 528 36.05 17.34 -1.52
CA ALA A 528 36.61 18.46 -2.28
C ALA A 528 37.60 19.29 -1.44
N GLU A 529 37.22 19.64 -0.20
CA GLU A 529 38.05 20.40 0.76
C GLU A 529 39.36 19.68 1.10
N HIS A 530 39.34 18.34 1.15
CA HIS A 530 40.52 17.50 1.35
C HIS A 530 41.27 17.13 0.04
N GLY A 531 40.87 17.66 -1.12
CA GLY A 531 41.54 17.42 -2.41
C GLY A 531 41.27 16.05 -3.07
N VAL A 532 40.67 15.11 -2.35
CA VAL A 532 40.43 13.72 -2.79
C VAL A 532 39.71 13.62 -4.14
N LEU A 533 38.73 14.51 -4.40
CA LEU A 533 38.03 14.53 -5.69
C LEU A 533 38.93 14.95 -6.86
N ALA A 534 39.92 15.81 -6.62
CA ALA A 534 40.89 16.21 -7.64
C ALA A 534 41.90 15.08 -7.91
N ASP A 535 42.33 14.37 -6.86
CA ASP A 535 43.17 13.17 -7.00
C ASP A 535 42.43 12.07 -7.78
N TRP A 536 41.15 11.84 -7.53
CA TRP A 536 40.33 10.90 -8.31
C TRP A 536 40.20 11.33 -9.77
N ALA A 537 39.85 12.59 -10.04
CA ALA A 537 39.70 13.13 -11.39
C ALA A 537 41.02 13.21 -12.19
N ALA A 538 42.17 13.12 -11.52
CA ALA A 538 43.49 13.04 -12.15
C ALA A 538 43.97 11.59 -12.42
N ASN A 539 43.29 10.58 -11.84
CA ASN A 539 43.60 9.16 -11.99
C ASN A 539 42.53 8.38 -12.79
N SER A 540 41.54 9.07 -13.35
CA SER A 540 40.45 8.54 -14.19
C SER A 540 40.61 8.90 -15.67
#